data_AF-A0A2D8G443-F1
#
_entry.id   AF-A0A2D8G443-F1
#
_cell.length_a   1.000
_cell.length_b   1.000
_cell.length_c   1.000
_cell.angle_alpha   90.00
_cell.angle_beta   90.00
_cell.angle_gamma   90.00
#
_symmetry.space_group_name_H-M   'P 1'
#
loop_
_entity.id
_entity.type
_entity.pdbx_description
1 polymer ?
#
loop_
_entity_poly.entity_id
_entity_poly.type
_entity_poly.pdbx_seq_one_letter_code
_entity_poly.pdbx_strand_id
1 'polypeptide(L)'
;MELPTGNERYFRMSVEEFDTEKLMQNAARQRDQRKFNDMLIIDVDAHHYETESMTEIVEFIEDPVLRQLARSAQQIAHRGSMFSLGRAGYQDIGGRVTRYPLRGLEDTPDDGVHRDVHLTHRWMDAMGVDYACVFPTPMLGLAMHPQPDVEVTMARAYNRWLVEKILPGNPRIKSMLYPPFNEPDAAMKIVEDFGDAEGVIGFMVTSVRHRPVHHNDYMKIYRAIEERGLPIGFHSGFNWDDPMFRTCNRFLAVHALGFTWYNVVHCTNWVLNGMNERFPGLPVIWIESGISWIPFLMQRLDTQYRMRSSECPILKKLPSDYMRDMYYTTQPMEMPDNIELLETTFRAINAETQLLWSSDYPHWDMDIPSVIWDLPFIGEEAKRNILGGTAQKIFNIDVRDRHPAYEAIAAE
;
A
#
# COMPACT_ATOMS: atom_id res chain seq x y z
N MET A 1 -20.48 -20.59 -10.30
CA MET A 1 -20.61 -19.30 -11.00
C MET A 1 -20.46 -19.58 -12.49
N GLU A 2 -21.57 -19.64 -13.23
CA GLU A 2 -21.52 -19.82 -14.69
C GLU A 2 -20.93 -18.57 -15.32
N LEU A 3 -19.85 -18.74 -16.07
CA LEU A 3 -19.14 -17.64 -16.72
C LEU A 3 -19.87 -17.26 -18.02
N PRO A 4 -20.27 -16.00 -18.22
CA PRO A 4 -20.74 -15.54 -19.52
C PRO A 4 -19.52 -15.42 -20.44
N THR A 5 -19.32 -16.40 -21.32
CA THR A 5 -18.25 -16.41 -22.34
C THR A 5 -18.64 -15.70 -23.64
N GLY A 6 -19.74 -14.95 -23.64
CA GLY A 6 -20.16 -14.24 -24.83
C GLY A 6 -21.29 -13.27 -24.55
N ASN A 7 -20.96 -11.97 -24.55
CA ASN A 7 -21.68 -11.00 -25.37
C ASN A 7 -20.96 -9.64 -25.29
N GLU A 8 -20.92 -8.99 -26.44
CA GLU A 8 -20.19 -7.77 -26.85
C GLU A 8 -20.50 -6.50 -26.02
N ARG A 9 -21.18 -6.63 -24.88
CA ARG A 9 -21.64 -5.52 -24.05
C ARG A 9 -20.60 -5.03 -23.03
N TYR A 10 -19.73 -5.91 -22.55
CA TYR A 10 -18.69 -5.55 -21.57
C TYR A 10 -17.36 -5.10 -22.19
N PHE A 11 -17.10 -5.43 -23.47
CA PHE A 11 -15.89 -4.99 -24.19
C PHE A 11 -16.02 -3.57 -24.79
N ARG A 12 -17.22 -2.98 -24.74
CA ARG A 12 -17.49 -1.63 -25.22
C ARG A 12 -18.25 -0.85 -24.15
N MET A 13 -17.63 -0.61 -22.99
CA MET A 13 -17.77 0.76 -22.50
C MET A 13 -17.10 1.60 -23.59
N SER A 14 -17.86 2.44 -24.29
CA SER A 14 -17.21 3.41 -25.17
C SER A 14 -16.22 4.19 -24.32
N VAL A 15 -15.09 4.57 -24.92
CA VAL A 15 -14.05 5.38 -24.27
C VAL A 15 -14.65 6.61 -23.55
N GLU A 16 -15.79 7.10 -24.04
CA GLU A 16 -16.55 8.25 -23.53
C GLU A 16 -17.36 7.98 -22.24
N GLU A 17 -17.57 6.72 -21.82
CA GLU A 17 -18.40 6.38 -20.65
C GLU A 17 -17.63 5.87 -19.44
N PHE A 18 -16.29 5.74 -19.52
CA PHE A 18 -15.47 5.26 -18.41
C PHE A 18 -15.40 6.29 -17.29
N ASP A 19 -15.93 5.93 -16.12
CA ASP A 19 -16.18 6.85 -15.02
C ASP A 19 -16.14 6.06 -13.70
N THR A 20 -15.22 6.45 -12.80
CA THR A 20 -15.02 5.80 -11.50
C THR A 20 -16.28 5.82 -10.64
N GLU A 21 -17.08 6.87 -10.69
CA GLU A 21 -18.32 6.98 -9.91
C GLU A 21 -19.35 5.94 -10.38
N LYS A 22 -19.43 5.70 -11.70
CA LYS A 22 -20.29 4.65 -12.27
C LYS A 22 -19.78 3.26 -11.93
N LEU A 23 -18.48 3.03 -12.07
CA LEU A 23 -17.85 1.74 -11.77
C LEU A 23 -18.00 1.36 -10.28
N MET A 24 -18.07 2.35 -9.40
CA MET A 24 -18.18 2.17 -7.96
C MET A 24 -19.57 2.37 -7.38
N GLN A 25 -20.62 2.40 -8.21
CA GLN A 25 -22.01 2.54 -7.73
C GLN A 25 -22.38 1.53 -6.66
N ASN A 26 -21.90 0.28 -6.77
CA ASN A 26 -22.16 -0.73 -5.74
C ASN A 26 -21.43 -0.44 -4.43
N ALA A 27 -20.22 0.11 -4.46
CA ALA A 27 -19.53 0.56 -3.26
C ALA A 27 -20.27 1.74 -2.62
N ALA A 28 -20.73 2.70 -3.42
CA ALA A 28 -21.51 3.85 -2.95
C ALA A 28 -22.86 3.43 -2.34
N ARG A 29 -23.56 2.45 -2.94
CA ARG A 29 -24.75 1.85 -2.33
C ARG A 29 -24.43 1.21 -0.97
N GLN A 30 -23.32 0.47 -0.86
CA GLN A 30 -22.91 -0.14 0.41
C GLN A 30 -22.54 0.88 1.48
N ARG A 31 -21.85 1.95 1.07
CA ARG A 31 -21.52 3.12 1.90
C ARG A 31 -22.76 3.77 2.48
N ASP A 32 -23.76 4.03 1.64
CA ASP A 32 -25.00 4.70 2.05
C ASP A 32 -25.85 3.79 2.95
N GLN A 33 -25.96 2.50 2.61
CA GLN A 33 -26.69 1.51 3.43
C GLN A 33 -26.10 1.37 4.84
N ARG A 34 -24.78 1.47 4.98
CA ARG A 34 -24.06 1.34 6.25
C ARG A 34 -23.81 2.66 6.96
N LYS A 35 -24.23 3.79 6.37
CA LYS A 35 -24.04 5.15 6.92
C LYS A 35 -22.57 5.45 7.23
N PHE A 36 -21.68 5.15 6.30
CA PHE A 36 -20.24 5.44 6.48
C PHE A 36 -19.95 6.94 6.60
N ASN A 37 -20.88 7.82 6.20
CA ASN A 37 -20.83 9.24 6.54
C ASN A 37 -20.74 9.51 8.07
N ASP A 38 -21.27 8.64 8.92
CA ASP A 38 -21.31 8.79 10.39
C ASP A 38 -20.05 8.21 11.10
N MET A 39 -19.03 7.79 10.34
CA MET A 39 -17.83 7.15 10.88
C MET A 39 -16.58 7.56 10.12
N LEU A 40 -15.52 7.91 10.85
CA LEU A 40 -14.21 8.15 10.25
C LEU A 40 -13.69 6.88 9.56
N ILE A 41 -13.44 6.98 8.26
CA ILE A 41 -12.78 5.92 7.47
C ILE A 41 -11.48 6.48 6.89
N ILE A 42 -10.37 5.82 7.21
CA ILE A 42 -9.04 6.13 6.69
C ILE A 42 -8.51 4.91 5.98
N ASP A 43 -8.26 5.05 4.68
CA ASP A 43 -7.59 4.04 3.89
C ASP A 43 -6.08 4.17 4.04
N VAL A 44 -5.42 3.16 4.60
CA VAL A 44 -3.98 3.22 4.84
C VAL A 44 -3.13 2.68 3.69
N ASP A 45 -3.76 2.13 2.66
CA ASP A 45 -3.08 1.60 1.49
C ASP A 45 -4.01 1.61 0.27
N ALA A 46 -3.73 2.57 -0.60
CA ALA A 46 -4.33 2.74 -1.91
C ALA A 46 -3.24 3.23 -2.88
N HIS A 47 -3.54 3.24 -4.16
CA HIS A 47 -2.57 3.43 -5.22
C HIS A 47 -3.01 4.43 -6.28
N HIS A 48 -2.00 5.05 -6.89
CA HIS A 48 -2.12 5.70 -8.18
C HIS A 48 -1.12 5.08 -9.17
N TYR A 49 -1.40 5.26 -10.46
CA TYR A 49 -0.55 4.74 -11.53
C TYR A 49 0.37 5.85 -12.01
N GLU A 50 1.51 6.00 -11.35
CA GLU A 50 2.50 7.04 -11.63
C GLU A 50 3.05 6.99 -13.07
N THR A 51 2.89 5.86 -13.76
CA THR A 51 3.19 5.75 -15.20
C THR A 51 2.41 6.73 -16.06
N GLU A 52 1.20 7.12 -15.65
CA GLU A 52 0.37 8.12 -16.35
C GLU A 52 0.95 9.54 -16.20
N SER A 53 1.67 9.79 -15.10
CA SER A 53 2.29 11.08 -14.75
C SER A 53 3.81 11.06 -14.98
N MET A 54 4.35 10.03 -15.63
CA MET A 54 5.80 9.84 -15.73
C MET A 54 6.46 10.97 -16.52
N THR A 55 5.76 11.60 -17.47
CA THR A 55 6.27 12.76 -18.23
C THR A 55 6.51 13.96 -17.32
N GLU A 56 5.72 14.11 -16.25
CA GLU A 56 5.92 15.13 -15.23
C GLU A 56 7.03 14.73 -14.27
N ILE A 57 7.00 13.49 -13.77
CA ILE A 57 7.98 12.98 -12.80
C ILE A 57 9.40 13.09 -13.34
N VAL A 58 9.62 12.79 -14.61
CA VAL A 58 10.94 12.90 -15.24
C VAL A 58 11.49 14.33 -15.19
N GLU A 59 10.65 15.37 -15.18
CA GLU A 59 11.10 16.76 -15.08
C GLU A 59 11.72 17.11 -13.72
N PHE A 60 11.44 16.30 -12.69
CA PHE A 60 12.04 16.42 -11.36
C PHE A 60 13.41 15.75 -11.22
N ILE A 61 13.89 15.05 -12.26
CA ILE A 61 15.25 14.47 -12.28
C ILE A 61 16.28 15.58 -12.39
N GLU A 62 17.05 15.84 -11.34
CA GLU A 62 18.02 16.94 -11.29
C GLU A 62 19.16 16.79 -12.31
N ASP A 63 19.69 15.57 -12.49
CA ASP A 63 20.77 15.29 -13.44
C ASP A 63 20.28 15.41 -14.91
N PRO A 64 20.85 16.31 -15.72
CA PRO A 64 20.37 16.56 -17.09
C PRO A 64 20.59 15.37 -18.04
N VAL A 65 21.61 14.54 -17.81
CA VAL A 65 21.88 13.34 -18.61
C VAL A 65 20.87 12.26 -18.28
N LEU A 66 20.65 11.98 -16.99
CA LEU A 66 19.64 11.01 -16.56
C LEU A 66 18.23 11.45 -16.96
N ARG A 67 17.92 12.75 -16.88
CA ARG A 67 16.64 13.30 -17.37
C ARG A 67 16.47 13.05 -18.87
N GLN A 68 17.49 13.32 -19.68
CA GLN A 68 17.44 13.09 -21.13
C GLN A 68 17.28 11.61 -21.48
N LEU A 69 17.97 10.72 -20.75
CA LEU A 69 17.83 9.27 -20.90
C LEU A 69 16.41 8.81 -20.53
N ALA A 70 15.86 9.29 -19.41
CA ALA A 70 14.51 8.97 -18.98
C ALA A 70 13.45 9.44 -19.99
N ARG A 71 13.55 10.68 -20.49
CA ARG A 71 12.67 11.20 -21.57
C ARG A 71 12.74 10.31 -22.82
N SER A 72 13.93 9.84 -23.17
CA SER A 72 14.15 8.98 -24.34
C SER A 72 13.57 7.58 -24.13
N ALA A 73 13.72 7.00 -22.94
CA ALA A 73 13.14 5.71 -22.57
C ALA A 73 11.60 5.72 -22.63
N GLN A 74 10.96 6.81 -22.18
CA GLN A 74 9.51 6.99 -22.30
C GLN A 74 9.01 7.01 -23.75
N GLN A 75 9.74 7.70 -24.62
CA GLN A 75 9.42 7.76 -26.06
C GLN A 75 9.54 6.38 -26.72
N ILE A 76 10.46 5.54 -26.26
CA ILE A 76 10.62 4.15 -26.72
C ILE A 76 9.49 3.26 -26.16
N ALA A 77 9.12 3.42 -24.89
CA ALA A 77 8.00 2.69 -24.28
C ALA A 77 6.67 2.97 -24.98
N HIS A 78 6.41 4.23 -25.36
CA HIS A 78 5.23 4.64 -26.15
C HIS A 78 5.24 4.13 -27.60
N ARG A 79 6.42 3.78 -28.15
CA ARG A 79 6.57 3.26 -29.51
C ARG A 79 6.49 1.74 -29.61
N GLY A 80 5.96 1.08 -28.58
CA GLY A 80 5.77 -0.37 -28.56
C GLY A 80 7.11 -1.07 -28.41
N SER A 81 7.57 -1.21 -27.16
CA SER A 81 8.61 -2.19 -26.85
C SER A 81 8.11 -3.58 -27.25
N MET A 82 8.75 -4.15 -28.27
CA MET A 82 8.47 -5.48 -28.84
C MET A 82 8.68 -6.64 -27.82
N PHE A 83 9.04 -6.33 -26.57
CA PHE A 83 9.39 -7.28 -25.51
C PHE A 83 8.51 -7.21 -24.24
N SER A 84 7.35 -6.54 -24.28
CA SER A 84 6.35 -6.64 -23.18
C SER A 84 5.54 -7.95 -23.20
N LEU A 85 6.07 -9.03 -23.78
CA LEU A 85 5.45 -10.35 -23.78
C LEU A 85 5.46 -11.01 -22.39
N GLY A 86 6.34 -10.56 -21.47
CA GLY A 86 6.47 -11.11 -20.12
C GLY A 86 5.37 -10.71 -19.14
N ARG A 87 4.58 -9.66 -19.45
CA ARG A 87 3.43 -9.24 -18.64
C ARG A 87 2.07 -9.65 -19.20
N ALA A 88 2.01 -10.22 -20.41
CA ALA A 88 0.80 -10.87 -20.89
C ALA A 88 0.54 -12.10 -20.02
N GLY A 89 -0.34 -11.98 -19.03
CA GLY A 89 -0.49 -12.97 -17.98
C GLY A 89 -1.87 -12.96 -17.34
N TYR A 90 -2.02 -13.80 -16.32
CA TYR A 90 -3.30 -13.99 -15.63
C TYR A 90 -3.63 -12.88 -14.62
N GLN A 91 -2.68 -11.99 -14.32
CA GLN A 91 -2.85 -10.90 -13.35
C GLN A 91 -3.93 -9.91 -13.76
N ASP A 92 -3.95 -9.47 -15.01
CA ASP A 92 -4.93 -8.49 -15.52
C ASP A 92 -6.35 -9.07 -15.69
N ILE A 93 -6.56 -10.32 -15.25
CA ILE A 93 -7.80 -11.09 -15.34
C ILE A 93 -8.40 -11.06 -16.77
N GLY A 94 -7.55 -10.98 -17.79
CA GLY A 94 -7.95 -10.95 -19.20
C GLY A 94 -8.92 -9.81 -19.54
N GLY A 95 -8.79 -8.65 -18.90
CA GLY A 95 -9.66 -7.49 -19.15
C GLY A 95 -11.04 -7.58 -18.49
N ARG A 96 -11.27 -8.50 -17.55
CA ARG A 96 -12.50 -8.53 -16.74
C ARG A 96 -12.56 -7.37 -15.76
N VAL A 97 -11.40 -6.95 -15.25
CA VAL A 97 -11.24 -5.72 -14.46
C VAL A 97 -10.46 -4.76 -15.34
N THR A 98 -11.15 -3.79 -15.93
CA THR A 98 -10.58 -2.85 -16.91
C THR A 98 -10.02 -1.59 -16.29
N ARG A 99 -10.01 -1.51 -14.95
CA ARG A 99 -9.84 -0.27 -14.23
C ARG A 99 -8.51 0.44 -14.49
N TYR A 100 -7.39 -0.23 -14.26
CA TYR A 100 -6.05 0.36 -14.51
C TYR A 100 -5.82 0.71 -15.98
N PRO A 101 -6.04 -0.22 -16.94
CA PRO A 101 -5.71 0.08 -18.33
C PRO A 101 -6.59 1.18 -18.93
N LEU A 102 -7.79 1.43 -18.39
CA LEU A 102 -8.71 2.47 -18.88
C LEU A 102 -8.76 3.73 -18.01
N ARG A 103 -8.10 3.77 -16.84
CA ARG A 103 -8.02 4.95 -15.97
C ARG A 103 -7.49 6.18 -16.72
N GLY A 104 -6.51 5.98 -17.60
CA GLY A 104 -5.96 7.02 -18.48
C GLY A 104 -6.97 7.68 -19.42
N LEU A 105 -8.13 7.06 -19.62
CA LEU A 105 -9.21 7.56 -20.48
C LEU A 105 -10.27 8.36 -19.71
N GLU A 106 -10.22 8.33 -18.37
CA GLU A 106 -11.22 8.98 -17.54
C GLU A 106 -11.04 10.50 -17.55
N ASP A 107 -12.09 11.20 -17.99
CA ASP A 107 -12.11 12.66 -18.02
C ASP A 107 -12.13 13.25 -16.61
N THR A 108 -11.32 14.28 -16.39
CA THR A 108 -11.31 15.09 -15.17
C THR A 108 -11.59 16.55 -15.50
N PRO A 109 -12.20 17.33 -14.58
CA PRO A 109 -12.44 18.75 -14.79
C PRO A 109 -11.16 19.52 -15.16
N ASP A 110 -11.28 20.51 -16.04
CA ASP A 110 -10.22 21.45 -16.39
C ASP A 110 -10.27 22.68 -15.46
N ASP A 111 -9.97 22.46 -14.18
CA ASP A 111 -10.03 23.47 -13.11
C ASP A 111 -8.66 23.79 -12.49
N GLY A 112 -7.58 23.25 -13.07
CA GLY A 112 -6.22 23.41 -12.58
C GLY A 112 -5.81 22.45 -11.46
N VAL A 113 -6.71 21.59 -10.97
CA VAL A 113 -6.37 20.51 -10.04
C VAL A 113 -5.83 19.31 -10.82
N HIS A 114 -4.77 18.69 -10.31
CA HIS A 114 -4.15 17.56 -11.00
C HIS A 114 -5.11 16.36 -11.10
N ARG A 115 -5.13 15.67 -12.25
CA ARG A 115 -6.10 14.58 -12.50
C ARG A 115 -6.06 13.45 -11.47
N ASP A 116 -4.88 13.09 -10.98
CA ASP A 116 -4.76 12.06 -9.93
C ASP A 116 -5.49 12.46 -8.64
N VAL A 117 -5.59 13.75 -8.32
CA VAL A 117 -6.36 14.24 -7.17
C VAL A 117 -7.86 14.03 -7.40
N HIS A 118 -8.36 14.44 -8.58
CA HIS A 118 -9.76 14.23 -8.98
C HIS A 118 -10.17 12.76 -8.94
N LEU A 119 -9.38 11.91 -9.62
CA LEU A 119 -9.64 10.46 -9.66
C LEU A 119 -9.55 9.84 -8.27
N THR A 120 -8.67 10.36 -7.41
CA THR A 120 -8.55 9.91 -6.03
C THR A 120 -9.80 10.24 -5.22
N HIS A 121 -10.29 11.47 -5.30
CA HIS A 121 -11.53 11.86 -4.62
C HIS A 121 -12.74 11.06 -5.08
N ARG A 122 -12.89 10.77 -6.38
CA ARG A 122 -14.04 9.98 -6.89
C ARG A 122 -14.19 8.63 -6.21
N TRP A 123 -13.10 7.86 -6.09
CA TRP A 123 -13.19 6.55 -5.44
C TRP A 123 -13.30 6.64 -3.92
N MET A 124 -12.63 7.62 -3.32
CA MET A 124 -12.72 7.86 -1.89
C MET A 124 -14.17 8.16 -1.51
N ASP A 125 -14.80 9.06 -2.26
CA ASP A 125 -16.19 9.44 -2.08
C ASP A 125 -17.11 8.24 -2.31
N ALA A 126 -16.91 7.48 -3.37
CA ALA A 126 -17.71 6.28 -3.64
C ALA A 126 -17.63 5.21 -2.52
N MET A 127 -16.51 5.09 -1.81
CA MET A 127 -16.37 4.15 -0.68
C MET A 127 -16.70 4.76 0.69
N GLY A 128 -16.81 6.09 0.79
CA GLY A 128 -16.97 6.81 2.06
C GLY A 128 -15.66 7.00 2.83
N VAL A 129 -14.53 7.00 2.12
CA VAL A 129 -13.19 7.20 2.68
C VAL A 129 -12.95 8.69 2.91
N ASP A 130 -12.60 9.07 4.13
CA ASP A 130 -12.31 10.45 4.48
C ASP A 130 -10.89 10.85 4.11
N TYR A 131 -9.92 9.98 4.41
CA TYR A 131 -8.49 10.18 4.14
C TYR A 131 -7.88 8.92 3.53
N ALA A 132 -6.93 9.08 2.61
CA ALA A 132 -6.26 7.96 1.96
C ALA A 132 -4.73 8.15 1.95
N CYS A 133 -3.99 7.10 2.29
CA CYS A 133 -2.56 6.99 2.01
C CYS A 133 -2.37 6.41 0.61
N VAL A 134 -1.81 7.20 -0.31
CA VAL A 134 -1.58 6.80 -1.70
C VAL A 134 -0.12 6.43 -1.93
N PHE A 135 0.10 5.24 -2.47
CA PHE A 135 1.38 4.67 -2.86
C PHE A 135 1.53 4.61 -4.39
N PRO A 136 2.76 4.63 -4.93
CA PRO A 136 2.97 4.27 -6.34
C PRO A 136 2.63 2.80 -6.59
N THR A 137 2.45 2.40 -7.84
CA THR A 137 2.23 0.99 -8.22
C THR A 137 3.50 0.37 -8.84
N PRO A 138 3.87 0.60 -10.13
CA PRO A 138 5.11 0.04 -10.68
C PRO A 138 6.40 0.33 -9.89
N MET A 139 6.53 1.51 -9.26
CA MET A 139 7.72 1.89 -8.50
C MET A 139 7.90 1.11 -7.20
N LEU A 140 6.92 0.32 -6.75
CA LEU A 140 7.14 -0.65 -5.67
C LEU A 140 8.22 -1.70 -6.04
N GLY A 141 8.47 -1.90 -7.33
CA GLY A 141 9.58 -2.72 -7.83
C GLY A 141 10.93 -2.00 -7.92
N LEU A 142 11.02 -0.71 -7.60
CA LEU A 142 12.21 0.11 -7.86
C LEU A 142 13.45 -0.34 -7.05
N ALA A 143 13.25 -0.93 -5.86
CA ALA A 143 14.34 -1.48 -5.05
C ALA A 143 15.04 -2.70 -5.68
N MET A 144 14.47 -3.25 -6.76
CA MET A 144 15.07 -4.34 -7.54
C MET A 144 15.84 -3.84 -8.76
N HIS A 145 15.89 -2.51 -8.98
CA HIS A 145 16.62 -1.95 -10.10
C HIS A 145 18.12 -2.31 -9.98
N PRO A 146 18.75 -2.84 -11.04
CA PRO A 146 20.14 -3.31 -10.96
C PRO A 146 21.17 -2.17 -10.82
N GLN A 147 20.75 -0.93 -11.04
CA GLN A 147 21.57 0.27 -10.95
C GLN A 147 21.05 1.16 -9.81
N PRO A 148 21.75 1.24 -8.66
CA PRO A 148 21.29 2.00 -7.50
C PRO A 148 21.14 3.51 -7.74
N ASP A 149 21.95 4.08 -8.62
CA ASP A 149 21.85 5.49 -9.03
C ASP A 149 20.53 5.82 -9.75
N VAL A 150 20.00 4.87 -10.53
CA VAL A 150 18.67 5.00 -11.14
C VAL A 150 17.57 4.91 -10.09
N GLU A 151 17.67 3.98 -9.12
CA GLU A 151 16.72 3.92 -7.99
C GLU A 151 16.71 5.26 -7.24
N VAL A 152 17.88 5.77 -6.85
CA VAL A 152 18.00 7.06 -6.15
C VAL A 152 17.38 8.20 -6.95
N THR A 153 17.70 8.27 -8.24
CA THR A 153 17.24 9.34 -9.12
C THR A 153 15.72 9.32 -9.28
N MET A 154 15.15 8.14 -9.56
CA MET A 154 13.71 7.98 -9.75
C MET A 154 12.94 8.17 -8.44
N ALA A 155 13.45 7.64 -7.32
CA ALA A 155 12.85 7.82 -6.00
C ALA A 155 12.76 9.31 -5.64
N ARG A 156 13.86 10.06 -5.81
CA ARG A 156 13.88 11.49 -5.52
C ARG A 156 12.94 12.27 -6.43
N ALA A 157 12.93 11.99 -7.72
CA ALA A 157 12.06 12.66 -8.68
C ALA A 157 10.58 12.42 -8.35
N TYR A 158 10.20 11.18 -8.06
CA TYR A 158 8.84 10.80 -7.70
C TYR A 158 8.37 11.45 -6.38
N ASN A 159 9.15 11.31 -5.31
CA ASN A 159 8.78 11.89 -4.01
C ASN A 159 8.62 13.40 -4.11
N ARG A 160 9.51 14.07 -4.85
CA ARG A 160 9.45 15.51 -5.06
C ARG A 160 8.24 15.92 -5.90
N TRP A 161 7.93 15.19 -6.97
CA TRP A 161 6.70 15.41 -7.75
C TRP A 161 5.45 15.24 -6.86
N LEU A 162 5.39 14.19 -6.05
CA LEU A 162 4.25 13.93 -5.17
C LEU A 162 4.06 15.07 -4.15
N VAL A 163 5.14 15.50 -3.50
CA VAL A 163 5.16 16.59 -2.51
C VAL A 163 4.91 17.97 -3.13
N GLU A 164 5.32 18.22 -4.37
CA GLU A 164 5.16 19.54 -5.02
C GLU A 164 3.89 19.67 -5.87
N LYS A 165 3.28 18.56 -6.32
CA LYS A 165 2.16 18.57 -7.29
C LYS A 165 0.88 17.91 -6.81
N ILE A 166 0.97 16.87 -5.99
CA ILE A 166 -0.20 16.06 -5.62
C ILE A 166 -0.70 16.38 -4.22
N LEU A 167 0.20 16.37 -3.23
CA LEU A 167 -0.18 16.56 -1.82
C LEU A 167 -0.60 18.01 -1.47
N PRO A 168 0.04 19.08 -2.00
CA PRO A 168 -0.28 20.44 -1.58
C PRO A 168 -1.74 20.83 -1.83
N GLY A 169 -2.40 21.38 -0.82
CA GLY A 169 -3.79 21.83 -0.90
C GLY A 169 -4.84 20.72 -0.86
N ASN A 170 -4.43 19.45 -0.69
CA ASN A 170 -5.31 18.29 -0.65
C ASN A 170 -5.27 17.61 0.74
N PRO A 171 -6.05 18.08 1.73
CA PRO A 171 -5.94 17.59 3.10
C PRO A 171 -6.35 16.11 3.27
N ARG A 172 -7.11 15.55 2.32
CA ARG A 172 -7.60 14.16 2.34
C ARG A 172 -6.61 13.15 1.75
N ILE A 173 -5.68 13.59 0.91
CA ILE A 173 -4.69 12.71 0.26
C ILE A 173 -3.37 12.81 1.03
N LYS A 174 -2.88 11.66 1.47
CA LYS A 174 -1.63 11.51 2.21
C LYS A 174 -0.72 10.53 1.50
N SER A 175 0.55 10.47 1.89
CA SER A 175 1.44 9.43 1.39
C SER A 175 2.55 9.10 2.39
N MET A 176 3.02 7.86 2.32
CA MET A 176 4.29 7.45 2.91
C MET A 176 5.34 7.39 1.80
N LEU A 177 6.37 8.23 1.90
CA LEU A 177 7.35 8.40 0.83
C LEU A 177 8.27 7.18 0.70
N TYR A 178 8.88 7.01 -0.48
CA TYR A 178 9.81 5.92 -0.77
C TYR A 178 11.28 6.37 -0.66
N PRO A 179 12.03 5.98 0.39
CA PRO A 179 13.48 6.18 0.44
C PRO A 179 14.19 5.06 -0.36
N PRO A 180 15.19 5.37 -1.19
CA PRO A 180 15.97 4.37 -1.94
C PRO A 180 16.92 3.59 -1.03
N PHE A 181 16.40 2.60 -0.29
CA PHE A 181 17.14 1.87 0.75
C PHE A 181 18.36 1.09 0.26
N ASN A 182 18.60 0.93 -1.05
CA ASN A 182 19.87 0.36 -1.50
C ASN A 182 21.05 1.34 -1.32
N GLU A 183 20.79 2.64 -1.26
CA GLU A 183 21.75 3.73 -0.99
C GLU A 183 21.35 4.50 0.29
N PRO A 184 21.86 4.10 1.47
CA PRO A 184 21.44 4.65 2.77
C PRO A 184 21.56 6.17 2.90
N ASP A 185 22.62 6.78 2.35
CA ASP A 185 22.80 8.23 2.43
C ASP A 185 21.74 8.97 1.61
N ALA A 186 21.35 8.42 0.45
CA ALA A 186 20.27 8.98 -0.36
C ALA A 186 18.90 8.76 0.30
N ALA A 187 18.68 7.60 0.93
CA ALA A 187 17.48 7.34 1.71
C ALA A 187 17.33 8.32 2.89
N MET A 188 18.41 8.59 3.62
CA MET A 188 18.43 9.60 4.68
C MET A 188 18.05 10.98 4.14
N LYS A 189 18.56 11.36 2.95
CA LYS A 189 18.25 12.65 2.35
C LYS A 189 16.77 12.83 2.00
N ILE A 190 16.08 11.76 1.59
CA ILE A 190 14.61 11.79 1.40
C ILE A 190 13.90 12.08 2.72
N VAL A 191 14.32 11.44 3.82
CA VAL A 191 13.73 11.67 5.15
C VAL A 191 13.97 13.10 5.63
N GLU A 192 15.18 13.63 5.41
CA GLU A 192 15.54 14.99 5.80
C GLU A 192 14.83 16.07 4.99
N ASP A 193 14.70 15.88 3.67
CA ASP A 193 14.14 16.90 2.78
C ASP A 193 12.63 16.97 2.80
N PHE A 194 11.96 15.83 2.99
CA PHE A 194 10.52 15.71 2.75
C PHE A 194 9.71 15.23 3.96
N GLY A 195 10.36 14.85 5.07
CA GLY A 195 9.66 14.30 6.24
C GLY A 195 8.66 15.26 6.90
N ASP A 196 8.86 16.57 6.76
CA ASP A 196 7.97 17.60 7.32
C ASP A 196 7.04 18.23 6.27
N ALA A 197 7.01 17.69 5.06
CA ALA A 197 6.17 18.22 3.99
C ALA A 197 4.67 17.94 4.22
N GLU A 198 3.82 18.87 3.77
CA GLU A 198 2.36 18.71 3.87
C GLU A 198 1.91 17.41 3.19
N GLY A 199 1.10 16.62 3.91
CA GLY A 199 0.56 15.36 3.40
C GLY A 199 1.47 14.13 3.56
N VAL A 200 2.73 14.31 3.97
CA VAL A 200 3.62 13.20 4.29
C VAL A 200 3.29 12.66 5.68
N ILE A 201 2.96 11.37 5.76
CA ILE A 201 2.53 10.69 7.00
C ILE A 201 3.43 9.53 7.39
N GLY A 202 4.56 9.34 6.72
CA GLY A 202 5.52 8.30 7.03
C GLY A 202 6.45 7.97 5.86
N PHE A 203 7.14 6.84 5.98
CA PHE A 203 8.02 6.32 4.93
C PHE A 203 7.80 4.84 4.72
N MET A 204 7.97 4.35 3.50
CA MET A 204 7.84 2.93 3.20
C MET A 204 9.16 2.28 2.78
N VAL A 205 9.25 0.99 3.05
CA VAL A 205 10.22 0.05 2.50
C VAL A 205 9.45 -0.89 1.59
N THR A 206 9.87 -1.00 0.33
CA THR A 206 9.35 -2.04 -0.56
C THR A 206 9.94 -3.39 -0.15
N SER A 207 9.10 -4.33 0.25
CA SER A 207 9.55 -5.63 0.79
C SER A 207 10.17 -6.53 -0.28
N VAL A 208 9.86 -6.31 -1.56
CA VAL A 208 10.53 -6.98 -2.69
C VAL A 208 11.90 -6.34 -2.90
N ARG A 209 12.90 -6.84 -2.15
CA ARG A 209 14.27 -6.36 -2.19
C ARG A 209 15.25 -7.40 -1.66
N HIS A 210 16.55 -7.18 -1.91
CA HIS A 210 17.60 -8.13 -1.51
C HIS A 210 18.37 -7.74 -0.25
N ARG A 211 18.50 -6.45 0.06
CA ARG A 211 19.30 -6.02 1.20
C ARG A 211 18.49 -6.18 2.51
N PRO A 212 19.07 -6.73 3.58
CA PRO A 212 18.32 -7.03 4.80
C PRO A 212 17.95 -5.76 5.59
N VAL A 213 16.72 -5.69 6.08
CA VAL A 213 16.16 -4.51 6.79
C VAL A 213 16.82 -4.19 8.12
N HIS A 214 17.60 -5.11 8.69
CA HIS A 214 18.34 -4.90 9.93
C HIS A 214 19.79 -4.41 9.71
N HIS A 215 20.17 -4.09 8.47
CA HIS A 215 21.53 -3.63 8.17
C HIS A 215 21.89 -2.36 8.96
N ASN A 216 23.08 -2.29 9.55
CA ASN A 216 23.47 -1.19 10.43
C ASN A 216 23.44 0.19 9.76
N ASP A 217 23.67 0.26 8.46
CA ASP A 217 23.58 1.51 7.69
C ASP A 217 22.20 2.18 7.76
N TYR A 218 21.13 1.43 8.08
CA TYR A 218 19.77 1.99 8.19
C TYR A 218 19.44 2.53 9.57
N MET A 219 20.26 2.28 10.60
CA MET A 219 19.91 2.62 11.98
C MET A 219 19.67 4.13 12.17
N LYS A 220 20.44 4.97 11.45
CA LYS A 220 20.26 6.43 11.46
C LYS A 220 18.96 6.85 10.78
N ILE A 221 18.57 6.16 9.71
CA ILE A 221 17.31 6.42 9.01
C ILE A 221 16.14 6.08 9.93
N TYR A 222 16.14 4.90 10.56
CA TYR A 222 15.09 4.50 11.50
C TYR A 222 15.00 5.44 12.71
N ARG A 223 16.15 5.87 13.25
CA ARG A 223 16.18 6.89 14.32
C ARG A 223 15.57 8.21 13.85
N ALA A 224 15.91 8.66 12.65
CA ALA A 224 15.41 9.92 12.09
C ALA A 224 13.90 9.89 11.85
N ILE A 225 13.35 8.75 11.44
CA ILE A 225 11.90 8.54 11.28
C ILE A 225 11.22 8.53 12.66
N GLU A 226 11.78 7.79 13.62
CA GLU A 226 11.28 7.70 15.00
C GLU A 226 11.24 9.07 15.70
N GLU A 227 12.32 9.87 15.60
CA GLU A 227 12.42 11.20 16.22
C GLU A 227 11.42 12.21 15.66
N ARG A 228 10.96 12.00 14.41
CA ARG A 228 9.87 12.78 13.80
C ARG A 228 8.48 12.32 14.24
N GLY A 229 8.37 11.21 14.98
CA GLY A 229 7.09 10.60 15.33
C GLY A 229 6.35 10.02 14.12
N LEU A 230 7.09 9.67 13.06
CA LEU A 230 6.52 9.12 11.84
C LEU A 230 6.61 7.57 11.84
N PRO A 231 5.64 6.87 11.25
CA PRO A 231 5.69 5.42 11.05
C PRO A 231 6.60 5.01 9.88
N ILE A 232 7.04 3.76 9.92
CA ILE A 232 7.63 3.06 8.78
C ILE A 232 6.74 1.88 8.34
N GLY A 233 6.45 1.83 7.03
CA GLY A 233 5.64 0.79 6.40
C GLY A 233 6.50 -0.20 5.61
N PHE A 234 6.15 -1.48 5.64
CA PHE A 234 6.74 -2.53 4.80
C PHE A 234 5.70 -2.95 3.77
N HIS A 235 5.76 -2.32 2.60
CA HIS A 235 4.83 -2.53 1.51
C HIS A 235 5.22 -3.78 0.74
N SER A 236 4.31 -4.74 0.70
CA SER A 236 4.63 -6.00 0.07
C SER A 236 4.48 -5.96 -1.45
N GLY A 237 4.77 -7.10 -2.05
CA GLY A 237 4.79 -7.31 -3.48
C GLY A 237 5.17 -8.75 -3.79
N PHE A 238 5.27 -9.07 -5.07
CA PHE A 238 5.81 -10.35 -5.52
C PHE A 238 6.92 -10.13 -6.54
N ASN A 239 7.79 -11.13 -6.67
CA ASN A 239 8.75 -11.19 -7.77
C ASN A 239 8.85 -12.64 -8.23
N TRP A 240 8.29 -12.92 -9.41
CA TRP A 240 8.31 -14.27 -9.96
C TRP A 240 9.73 -14.75 -10.27
N ASP A 241 10.64 -13.84 -10.61
CA ASP A 241 12.02 -14.17 -10.94
C ASP A 241 12.88 -14.49 -9.71
N ASP A 242 12.32 -14.33 -8.49
CA ASP A 242 13.01 -14.73 -7.27
C ASP A 242 13.24 -16.26 -7.26
N PRO A 243 14.48 -16.74 -7.03
CA PRO A 243 14.80 -18.16 -6.98
C PRO A 243 13.89 -18.98 -6.07
N MET A 244 13.34 -18.37 -5.01
CA MET A 244 12.42 -19.01 -4.08
C MET A 244 11.10 -19.45 -4.74
N PHE A 245 10.62 -18.70 -5.73
CA PHE A 245 9.36 -18.99 -6.44
C PHE A 245 9.57 -19.75 -7.74
N ARG A 246 10.79 -20.21 -8.05
CA ARG A 246 11.12 -20.91 -9.30
C ARG A 246 10.32 -22.19 -9.52
N THR A 247 9.80 -22.81 -8.47
CA THR A 247 8.95 -24.01 -8.57
C THR A 247 7.47 -23.68 -8.82
N CYS A 248 7.07 -22.42 -8.67
CA CYS A 248 5.72 -21.95 -8.95
C CYS A 248 5.55 -21.69 -10.45
N ASN A 249 4.59 -22.39 -11.07
CA ASN A 249 4.24 -22.24 -12.48
C ASN A 249 2.89 -21.52 -12.70
N ARG A 250 2.29 -20.98 -11.64
CA ARG A 250 0.99 -20.28 -11.67
C ARG A 250 1.09 -18.94 -10.97
N PHE A 251 0.42 -17.93 -11.53
CA PHE A 251 0.37 -16.58 -10.96
C PHE A 251 -0.24 -16.61 -9.57
N LEU A 252 -1.35 -17.34 -9.40
CA LEU A 252 -2.01 -17.51 -8.10
C LEU A 252 -1.04 -17.96 -6.99
N ALA A 253 -0.12 -18.88 -7.29
CA ALA A 253 0.83 -19.37 -6.31
C ALA A 253 1.89 -18.32 -5.95
N VAL A 254 2.45 -17.63 -6.96
CA VAL A 254 3.45 -16.57 -6.74
C VAL A 254 2.84 -15.34 -6.08
N HIS A 255 1.60 -15.01 -6.42
CA HIS A 255 0.87 -13.90 -5.81
C HIS A 255 0.59 -14.18 -4.33
N ALA A 256 -0.08 -15.30 -4.03
CA ALA A 256 -0.44 -15.64 -2.65
C ALA A 256 0.78 -15.79 -1.73
N LEU A 257 1.84 -16.43 -2.23
CA LEU A 257 3.06 -16.64 -1.44
C LEU A 257 3.98 -15.42 -1.45
N GLY A 258 4.11 -14.71 -2.57
CA GLY A 258 5.02 -13.59 -2.77
C GLY A 258 4.79 -12.46 -1.76
N PHE A 259 3.59 -11.89 -1.82
CA PHE A 259 3.18 -10.81 -0.92
C PHE A 259 3.37 -11.23 0.54
N THR A 260 2.91 -12.42 0.91
CA THR A 260 3.06 -12.90 2.28
C THR A 260 4.53 -13.09 2.69
N TRP A 261 5.32 -13.73 1.85
CA TRP A 261 6.62 -14.27 2.27
C TRP A 261 7.69 -13.20 2.46
N TYR A 262 7.70 -12.14 1.64
CA TYR A 262 8.65 -11.05 1.86
C TYR A 262 8.43 -10.40 3.23
N ASN A 263 7.18 -10.15 3.62
CA ASN A 263 6.86 -9.63 4.95
C ASN A 263 7.16 -10.64 6.07
N VAL A 264 6.94 -11.94 5.88
CA VAL A 264 7.38 -12.98 6.83
C VAL A 264 8.90 -12.90 7.08
N VAL A 265 9.70 -12.78 6.02
CA VAL A 265 11.17 -12.72 6.13
C VAL A 265 11.62 -11.42 6.78
N HIS A 266 11.08 -10.27 6.37
CA HIS A 266 11.46 -8.97 6.93
C HIS A 266 10.99 -8.82 8.38
N CYS A 267 9.79 -9.27 8.72
CA CYS A 267 9.29 -9.26 10.10
C CYS A 267 10.13 -10.14 11.02
N THR A 268 10.49 -11.35 10.55
CA THR A 268 11.41 -12.23 11.27
C THR A 268 12.74 -11.53 11.55
N ASN A 269 13.33 -10.93 10.53
CA ASN A 269 14.60 -10.22 10.65
C ASN A 269 14.50 -8.99 11.56
N TRP A 270 13.40 -8.24 11.48
CA TRP A 270 13.14 -7.08 12.30
C TRP A 270 13.06 -7.46 13.78
N VAL A 271 12.22 -8.45 14.10
CA VAL A 271 12.02 -8.90 15.48
C VAL A 271 13.29 -9.52 16.05
N LEU A 272 13.90 -10.49 15.37
CA LEU A 272 15.04 -11.26 15.94
C LEU A 272 16.32 -10.42 16.11
N ASN A 273 16.49 -9.35 15.33
CA ASN A 273 17.58 -8.40 15.51
C ASN A 273 17.31 -7.32 16.57
N GLY A 274 16.16 -7.41 17.27
CA GLY A 274 15.77 -6.47 18.32
C GLY A 274 15.55 -5.07 17.81
N MET A 275 15.02 -4.91 16.59
CA MET A 275 14.78 -3.58 16.03
C MET A 275 13.78 -2.79 16.88
N ASN A 276 12.76 -3.46 17.44
CA ASN A 276 11.84 -2.86 18.42
C ASN A 276 12.53 -2.42 19.72
N GLU A 277 13.62 -3.07 20.14
CA GLU A 277 14.40 -2.65 21.32
C GLU A 277 15.30 -1.45 21.00
N ARG A 278 15.76 -1.35 19.75
CA ARG A 278 16.56 -0.22 19.25
C ARG A 278 15.71 1.02 18.98
N PHE A 279 14.49 0.84 18.51
CA PHE A 279 13.55 1.89 18.11
C PHE A 279 12.16 1.65 18.74
N PRO A 280 12.04 1.72 20.08
CA PRO A 280 10.80 1.37 20.78
C PRO A 280 9.64 2.34 20.54
N GLY A 281 9.91 3.54 20.02
CA GLY A 281 8.90 4.54 19.68
C GLY A 281 8.55 4.57 18.19
N LEU A 282 9.19 3.75 17.34
CA LEU A 282 8.94 3.71 15.90
C LEU A 282 7.73 2.82 15.59
N PRO A 283 6.60 3.37 15.11
CA PRO A 283 5.48 2.54 14.67
C PRO A 283 5.87 1.80 13.39
N VAL A 284 5.70 0.48 13.38
CA VAL A 284 6.01 -0.39 12.25
C VAL A 284 4.72 -0.98 11.69
N ILE A 285 4.50 -0.81 10.39
CA ILE A 285 3.29 -1.26 9.70
C ILE A 285 3.66 -2.30 8.63
N TRP A 286 2.98 -3.45 8.64
CA TRP A 286 3.11 -4.47 7.59
C TRP A 286 1.93 -4.35 6.63
N ILE A 287 2.22 -4.01 5.37
CA ILE A 287 1.23 -3.57 4.39
C ILE A 287 1.09 -4.64 3.29
N GLU A 288 -0.16 -4.89 2.88
CA GLU A 288 -0.55 -5.69 1.71
C GLU A 288 -0.05 -7.16 1.75
N SER A 289 -0.36 -7.91 2.80
CA SER A 289 0.12 -9.31 2.93
C SER A 289 -0.92 -10.28 3.49
N GLY A 290 -2.16 -9.82 3.61
CA GLY A 290 -3.14 -10.45 4.48
C GLY A 290 -2.62 -10.56 5.92
N ILE A 291 -3.34 -11.33 6.73
CA ILE A 291 -3.05 -11.43 8.17
C ILE A 291 -2.86 -12.87 8.66
N SER A 292 -3.18 -13.88 7.83
CA SER A 292 -3.11 -15.30 8.20
C SER A 292 -1.70 -15.80 8.52
N TRP A 293 -0.65 -15.16 8.00
CA TRP A 293 0.74 -15.51 8.28
C TRP A 293 1.20 -15.14 9.68
N ILE A 294 0.55 -14.15 10.30
CA ILE A 294 1.01 -13.54 11.55
C ILE A 294 0.95 -14.55 12.70
N PRO A 295 -0.18 -15.26 12.96
CA PRO A 295 -0.24 -16.24 14.05
C PRO A 295 0.70 -17.43 13.83
N PHE A 296 0.93 -17.82 12.57
CA PHE A 296 1.93 -18.84 12.22
C PHE A 296 3.33 -18.37 12.65
N LEU A 297 3.72 -17.16 12.24
CA LEU A 297 5.05 -16.65 12.54
C LEU A 297 5.26 -16.42 14.04
N MET A 298 4.27 -15.85 14.73
CA MET A 298 4.29 -15.64 16.18
C MET A 298 4.60 -16.94 16.92
N GLN A 299 3.85 -18.01 16.64
CA GLN A 299 4.07 -19.32 17.28
C GLN A 299 5.44 -19.91 16.93
N ARG A 300 5.85 -19.78 15.66
CA ARG A 300 7.11 -20.33 15.18
C ARG A 300 8.30 -19.65 15.85
N LEU A 301 8.33 -18.32 15.88
CA LEU A 301 9.41 -17.55 16.48
C LEU A 301 9.45 -17.73 18.00
N ASP A 302 8.31 -17.72 18.68
CA ASP A 302 8.24 -17.95 20.12
C ASP A 302 8.79 -19.32 20.54
N THR A 303 8.47 -20.35 19.75
CA THR A 303 8.97 -21.72 20.00
C THR A 303 10.49 -21.77 19.77
N GLN A 304 10.97 -21.21 18.66
CA GLN A 304 12.40 -21.19 18.35
C GLN A 304 13.21 -20.35 19.33
N TYR A 305 12.70 -19.19 19.75
CA TYR A 305 13.33 -18.32 20.73
C TYR A 305 13.53 -19.01 22.07
N ARG A 306 12.54 -19.78 22.57
CA ARG A 306 12.71 -20.56 23.81
C ARG A 306 13.84 -21.59 23.74
N MET A 307 14.14 -22.10 22.54
CA MET A 307 15.21 -23.09 22.33
C MET A 307 16.57 -22.44 22.01
N ARG A 308 16.57 -21.24 21.41
CA ARG A 308 17.77 -20.59 20.86
C ARG A 308 17.91 -19.12 21.28
N SER A 309 17.43 -18.76 22.47
CA SER A 309 17.42 -17.37 22.96
C SER A 309 18.81 -16.71 22.97
N SER A 310 19.88 -17.50 23.05
CA SER A 310 21.27 -17.01 22.95
C SER A 310 21.60 -16.32 21.62
N GLU A 311 20.85 -16.57 20.54
CA GLU A 311 21.03 -15.85 19.27
C GLU A 311 20.27 -14.52 19.19
N CYS A 312 19.38 -14.25 20.15
CA CYS A 312 18.62 -13.01 20.21
C CYS A 312 18.80 -12.35 21.59
N PRO A 313 20.05 -12.07 22.04
CA PRO A 313 20.34 -11.66 23.41
C PRO A 313 19.79 -10.27 23.77
N ILE A 314 19.39 -9.48 22.77
CA ILE A 314 18.82 -8.15 22.96
C ILE A 314 17.32 -8.20 23.31
N LEU A 315 16.62 -9.29 23.00
CA LEU A 315 15.18 -9.39 23.24
C LEU A 315 14.87 -9.52 24.73
N LYS A 316 13.92 -8.72 25.19
CA LYS A 316 13.43 -8.68 26.57
C LYS A 316 12.10 -9.39 26.77
N LYS A 317 11.37 -9.63 25.68
CA LYS A 317 10.08 -10.36 25.65
C LYS A 317 10.03 -11.37 24.50
N LEU A 318 8.95 -12.14 24.42
CA LEU A 318 8.79 -13.11 23.34
C LEU A 318 8.65 -12.38 21.99
N PRO A 319 9.15 -12.96 20.88
CA PRO A 319 8.93 -12.42 19.54
C PRO A 319 7.48 -12.02 19.26
N SER A 320 6.51 -12.87 19.65
CA SER A 320 5.09 -12.61 19.46
C SER A 320 4.59 -11.38 20.22
N ASP A 321 5.22 -11.02 21.35
CA ASP A 321 4.86 -9.82 22.09
C ASP A 321 5.37 -8.54 21.41
N TYR A 322 6.46 -8.60 20.64
CA TYR A 322 6.85 -7.47 19.78
C TYR A 322 5.91 -7.34 18.59
N MET A 323 5.53 -8.46 17.99
CA MET A 323 4.58 -8.48 16.87
C MET A 323 3.21 -7.90 17.28
N ARG A 324 2.75 -8.19 18.50
CA ARG A 324 1.53 -7.58 19.06
C ARG A 324 1.58 -6.05 19.23
N ASP A 325 2.77 -5.45 19.25
CA ASP A 325 2.94 -3.99 19.34
C ASP A 325 3.07 -3.34 17.95
N MET A 326 3.16 -4.13 16.87
CA MET A 326 3.21 -3.64 15.50
C MET A 326 1.80 -3.48 14.92
N TYR A 327 1.73 -2.85 13.75
CA TYR A 327 0.50 -2.63 12.99
C TYR A 327 0.48 -3.45 11.70
N TYR A 328 -0.72 -3.76 11.24
CA TYR A 328 -0.98 -4.60 10.08
C TYR A 328 -2.11 -4.01 9.25
N THR A 329 -2.08 -4.15 7.94
CA THR A 329 -3.19 -3.75 7.07
C THR A 329 -4.12 -4.92 6.80
N THR A 330 -5.39 -4.62 6.49
CA THR A 330 -6.41 -5.64 6.25
C THR A 330 -6.25 -6.35 4.91
N GLN A 331 -5.86 -5.62 3.87
CA GLN A 331 -5.90 -6.12 2.51
C GLN A 331 -4.66 -6.99 2.18
N PRO A 332 -4.83 -8.07 1.39
CA PRO A 332 -6.11 -8.71 1.07
C PRO A 332 -6.66 -9.46 2.29
N MET A 333 -7.92 -9.20 2.66
CA MET A 333 -8.55 -9.87 3.78
C MET A 333 -8.81 -11.34 3.47
N GLU A 334 -8.36 -12.25 4.33
CA GLU A 334 -8.68 -13.67 4.14
C GLU A 334 -10.18 -13.96 4.35
N MET A 335 -10.75 -14.75 3.43
CA MET A 335 -12.14 -15.23 3.46
C MET A 335 -12.24 -16.74 3.73
N PRO A 336 -11.90 -17.23 4.93
CA PRO A 336 -11.96 -18.65 5.22
C PRO A 336 -13.40 -19.15 5.36
N ASP A 337 -13.66 -20.40 4.95
CA ASP A 337 -14.95 -21.07 5.21
C ASP A 337 -15.25 -21.17 6.71
N ASN A 338 -14.21 -21.37 7.54
CA ASN A 338 -14.30 -21.30 8.99
C ASN A 338 -13.83 -19.93 9.49
N ILE A 339 -14.78 -19.07 9.85
CA ILE A 339 -14.54 -17.71 10.34
C ILE A 339 -13.72 -17.67 11.64
N GLU A 340 -13.70 -18.74 12.43
CA GLU A 340 -12.91 -18.83 13.67
C GLU A 340 -11.40 -18.70 13.43
N LEU A 341 -10.92 -19.04 12.22
CA LEU A 341 -9.53 -18.84 11.81
C LEU A 341 -9.19 -17.35 11.74
N LEU A 342 -10.11 -16.56 11.16
CA LEU A 342 -9.97 -15.12 11.07
C LEU A 342 -10.09 -14.48 12.46
N GLU A 343 -11.08 -14.88 13.24
CA GLU A 343 -11.27 -14.39 14.62
C GLU A 343 -10.04 -14.68 15.50
N THR A 344 -9.45 -15.87 15.36
CA THR A 344 -8.21 -16.22 16.06
C THR A 344 -7.04 -15.33 15.66
N THR A 345 -6.94 -14.99 14.37
CA THR A 345 -5.93 -14.07 13.86
C THR A 345 -6.11 -12.67 14.46
N PHE A 346 -7.35 -12.16 14.48
CA PHE A 346 -7.68 -10.86 15.08
C PHE A 346 -7.29 -10.80 16.56
N ARG A 347 -7.60 -11.85 17.33
CA ARG A 347 -7.20 -11.95 18.74
C ARG A 347 -5.69 -12.02 18.91
N ALA A 348 -4.98 -12.75 18.04
CA ALA A 348 -3.54 -12.92 18.16
C ALA A 348 -2.78 -11.58 18.07
N ILE A 349 -3.24 -10.70 17.18
CA ILE A 349 -2.56 -9.43 16.84
C ILE A 349 -3.15 -8.20 17.56
N ASN A 350 -4.11 -8.35 18.47
CA ASN A 350 -4.86 -7.24 19.06
C ASN A 350 -5.50 -6.33 17.99
N ALA A 351 -6.23 -6.92 17.04
CA ALA A 351 -6.72 -6.23 15.85
C ALA A 351 -7.53 -4.97 16.13
N GLU A 352 -8.30 -4.93 17.23
CA GLU A 352 -9.09 -3.75 17.61
C GLU A 352 -8.27 -2.46 17.77
N THR A 353 -6.96 -2.60 18.02
CA THR A 353 -6.02 -1.48 18.18
C THR A 353 -4.87 -1.50 17.18
N GLN A 354 -4.56 -2.65 16.57
CA GLN A 354 -3.37 -2.82 15.73
C GLN A 354 -3.66 -3.08 14.24
N LEU A 355 -4.91 -3.39 13.89
CA LEU A 355 -5.30 -3.59 12.51
C LEU A 355 -5.78 -2.26 11.91
N LEU A 356 -5.31 -1.97 10.70
CA LEU A 356 -5.61 -0.77 9.93
C LEU A 356 -6.35 -1.19 8.66
N TRP A 357 -7.50 -0.59 8.39
CA TRP A 357 -8.21 -0.87 7.15
C TRP A 357 -7.46 -0.28 5.94
N SER A 358 -7.34 -1.10 4.91
CA SER A 358 -6.84 -0.72 3.59
C SER A 358 -7.76 -1.24 2.50
N SER A 359 -7.86 -0.50 1.39
CA SER A 359 -8.60 -0.96 0.22
C SER A 359 -7.73 -1.63 -0.82
N ASP A 360 -6.46 -1.22 -0.94
CA ASP A 360 -5.57 -1.52 -2.06
C ASP A 360 -6.17 -1.07 -3.42
N TYR A 361 -7.03 -0.05 -3.40
CA TYR A 361 -7.57 0.51 -4.62
C TYR A 361 -6.44 1.03 -5.51
N PRO A 362 -6.43 0.80 -6.83
CA PRO A 362 -7.55 0.28 -7.62
C PRO A 362 -7.52 -1.24 -7.83
N HIS A 363 -6.61 -1.98 -7.15
CA HIS A 363 -6.24 -3.38 -7.43
C HIS A 363 -7.45 -4.34 -7.50
N TRP A 364 -7.25 -5.49 -8.14
CA TRP A 364 -8.37 -6.28 -8.68
C TRP A 364 -9.03 -7.10 -7.58
N ASP A 365 -8.24 -7.33 -6.54
CA ASP A 365 -8.47 -7.90 -5.24
C ASP A 365 -8.60 -6.81 -4.16
N MET A 366 -8.99 -5.59 -4.54
CA MET A 366 -9.29 -4.52 -3.59
C MET A 366 -10.40 -4.93 -2.60
N ASP A 367 -10.28 -4.43 -1.39
CA ASP A 367 -11.29 -4.55 -0.34
C ASP A 367 -12.08 -3.23 -0.18
N ILE A 368 -13.34 -3.33 0.24
CA ILE A 368 -14.18 -2.18 0.58
C ILE A 368 -14.45 -2.18 2.10
N PRO A 369 -14.82 -1.06 2.74
CA PRO A 369 -14.93 -1.01 4.21
C PRO A 369 -15.93 -2.02 4.81
N SER A 370 -16.85 -2.56 4.00
CA SER A 370 -17.79 -3.60 4.44
C SER A 370 -17.12 -4.92 4.83
N VAL A 371 -15.89 -5.20 4.35
CA VAL A 371 -15.13 -6.40 4.78
C VAL A 371 -14.83 -6.41 6.27
N ILE A 372 -14.79 -5.23 6.91
CA ILE A 372 -14.71 -5.08 8.36
C ILE A 372 -16.09 -4.88 8.97
N TRP A 373 -16.91 -4.01 8.39
CA TRP A 373 -18.22 -3.66 8.96
C TRP A 373 -19.13 -4.88 9.18
N ASP A 374 -19.10 -5.84 8.27
CA ASP A 374 -19.98 -7.00 8.26
C ASP A 374 -19.44 -8.18 9.10
N LEU A 375 -18.25 -8.07 9.69
CA LEU A 375 -17.68 -9.14 10.51
C LEU A 375 -18.52 -9.33 11.79
N PRO A 376 -19.01 -10.57 12.05
CA PRO A 376 -19.96 -10.82 13.13
C PRO A 376 -19.31 -10.88 14.52
N PHE A 377 -17.98 -11.02 14.59
CA PHE A 377 -17.24 -11.26 15.84
C PHE A 377 -16.55 -10.02 16.40
N ILE A 378 -16.64 -8.86 15.73
CA ILE A 378 -16.09 -7.59 16.25
C ILE A 378 -17.22 -6.62 16.60
N GLY A 379 -17.06 -5.93 17.73
CA GLY A 379 -17.99 -4.90 18.19
C GLY A 379 -17.88 -3.59 17.41
N GLU A 380 -18.85 -2.69 17.61
CA GLU A 380 -18.90 -1.39 16.93
C GLU A 380 -17.69 -0.49 17.21
N GLU A 381 -17.14 -0.52 18.42
CA GLU A 381 -15.93 0.23 18.76
C GLU A 381 -14.70 -0.29 18.00
N ALA A 382 -14.52 -1.62 17.95
CA ALA A 382 -13.45 -2.25 17.19
C ALA A 382 -13.54 -1.91 15.70
N LYS A 383 -14.75 -1.95 15.11
CA LYS A 383 -14.97 -1.53 13.71
C LYS A 383 -14.53 -0.09 13.49
N ARG A 384 -14.91 0.84 14.37
CA ARG A 384 -14.52 2.26 14.27
C ARG A 384 -13.01 2.47 14.41
N ASN A 385 -12.36 1.71 15.28
CA ASN A 385 -10.91 1.77 15.42
C ASN A 385 -10.20 1.26 14.17
N ILE A 386 -10.57 0.07 13.69
CA ILE A 386 -9.95 -0.56 12.52
C ILE A 386 -10.17 0.27 11.25
N LEU A 387 -11.39 0.77 11.05
CA LEU A 387 -11.74 1.54 9.85
C LEU A 387 -11.11 2.94 9.80
N GLY A 388 -10.70 3.52 10.93
CA GLY A 388 -10.04 4.83 10.88
C GLY A 388 -9.48 5.35 12.20
N GLY A 389 -10.04 4.99 13.35
CA GLY A 389 -9.61 5.51 14.65
C GLY A 389 -8.15 5.18 15.03
N THR A 390 -7.65 4.01 14.63
CA THR A 390 -6.25 3.64 14.84
C THR A 390 -5.33 4.40 13.91
N ALA A 391 -5.64 4.46 12.61
CA ALA A 391 -4.88 5.19 11.61
C ALA A 391 -4.78 6.69 11.96
N GLN A 392 -5.89 7.28 12.43
CA GLN A 392 -5.92 8.66 12.91
C GLN A 392 -4.84 8.93 13.97
N LYS A 393 -4.69 8.02 14.94
CA LYS A 393 -3.74 8.16 16.05
C LYS A 393 -2.29 7.97 15.57
N ILE A 394 -2.03 6.95 14.75
CA ILE A 394 -0.68 6.65 14.23
C ILE A 394 -0.16 7.78 13.35
N PHE A 395 -0.99 8.26 12.43
CA PHE A 395 -0.59 9.25 11.43
C PHE A 395 -0.81 10.69 11.90
N ASN A 396 -1.35 10.89 13.11
CA ASN A 396 -1.70 12.20 13.67
C ASN A 396 -2.53 13.07 12.71
N ILE A 397 -3.53 12.47 12.05
CA ILE A 397 -4.37 13.14 11.07
C ILE A 397 -5.40 14.03 11.77
N ASP A 398 -5.44 15.31 11.42
CA ASP A 398 -6.48 16.23 11.90
C ASP A 398 -7.79 15.98 11.14
N VAL A 399 -8.80 15.54 11.88
CA VAL A 399 -10.14 15.18 11.36
C VAL A 399 -11.20 16.22 11.72
N ARG A 400 -10.81 17.40 12.20
CA ARG A 400 -11.76 18.47 12.58
C ARG A 400 -12.62 18.95 11.42
N ASP A 401 -12.02 19.05 10.23
CA ASP A 401 -12.69 19.48 9.00
C ASP A 401 -13.26 18.30 8.20
N ARG A 402 -13.45 17.14 8.85
CA ARG A 402 -14.05 15.96 8.23
C ARG A 402 -15.46 16.31 7.74
N HIS A 403 -15.58 16.40 6.42
CA HIS A 403 -16.85 16.50 5.72
C HIS A 403 -16.86 15.48 4.59
N PRO A 404 -17.68 14.40 4.66
CA PRO A 404 -17.91 13.56 3.51
C PRO A 404 -18.64 14.41 2.47
N ALA A 405 -17.90 14.99 1.52
CA ALA A 405 -18.40 15.92 0.51
C ALA A 405 -19.13 15.22 -0.65
N TYR A 406 -19.72 14.05 -0.39
CA TYR A 406 -20.38 13.23 -1.40
C TYR A 406 -21.88 13.14 -1.16
N GLU A 407 -22.66 13.24 -2.24
CA GLU A 407 -24.12 13.08 -2.18
C GLU A 407 -24.48 11.59 -2.05
N ALA A 408 -25.52 11.30 -1.26
CA ALA A 408 -26.07 9.95 -1.17
C ALA A 408 -26.71 9.58 -2.52
N ILE A 409 -26.50 8.35 -2.99
CA ILE A 409 -27.19 7.86 -4.18
C ILE A 409 -28.68 7.75 -3.83
N ALA A 410 -29.54 8.32 -4.68
CA ALA A 410 -30.98 8.20 -4.52
C ALA A 410 -31.36 6.72 -4.43
N ALA A 411 -32.14 6.35 -3.41
CA ALA A 411 -32.67 4.99 -3.30
C ALA A 411 -33.61 4.73 -4.49
N GLU A 412 -33.24 3.78 -5.36
CA GLU A 412 -34.08 3.27 -6.45
C GLU A 412 -35.27 2.46 -5.94
#